data_AF-A0A9E6B7J7-F1
#
_entry.id   AF-A0A9E6B7J7-F1
#
_cell.length_a   1.000
_cell.length_b   1.000
_cell.length_c   1.000
_cell.angle_alpha   90.00
_cell.angle_beta   90.00
_cell.angle_gamma   90.00
#
_symmetry.space_group_name_H-M   'P 1'
#
loop_
_entity.id
_entity.type
_entity.pdbx_description
1 polymer ?
#
loop_
_entity_poly.entity_id
_entity_poly.type
_entity_poly.pdbx_seq_one_letter_code
_entity_poly.pdbx_strand_id
1 'polypeptide(L)'
;MNGEYDLVLYGLGVMGENFIRNFARNGYRVIGVNRTVARTELFAKEVANEPIADRVGTAETLVEACRALKSPGGAVLAMIKANDPVVEPLGGIDELFFTGSQARIGETTRSVPPLADLVPPGTVIIDAANSHPSSTARRCAEFARRGILFVGTGVSGGAEGALKGPSIMPGGTREAYEVVGKMLETVSAQVDGPCCTYLGDNEAGHFVKNIHNGIEYGIMQAISEVFFGLQQSLGLSYPELHEIFAKLTAGAHGGYLMEISTAALGMVDAETQQPVLDVIVDRAGQKGTGKWTSQMAFDLGVPVPTIAAALQARIMSSFKPQREKAARRLKHFALSRVTPKKRDELIAAAADALYATMIAAYDQGFWMLQEGSKADPAESGGLFNFTLNMVEIARIWKGGCIIRSKLLDPIREAYLENPKLHSLMMAPYFKDVLVSAKFQKNWRRWVTTMVSLGLPVDSVAASLTYYDTYSTARLPANMIQAQRDTFGEHGFERVDKDGKGYHLNPAR
;
A
#
# COMPACT_ATOMS: atom_id res chain seq x y z
N MET A 1 -10.86 29.88 23.86
CA MET A 1 -9.60 30.33 23.22
C MET A 1 -9.88 30.39 21.73
N ASN A 2 -9.74 31.54 21.08
CA ASN A 2 -9.83 31.63 19.62
C ASN A 2 -8.41 31.58 19.07
N GLY A 3 -7.86 30.38 18.94
CA GLY A 3 -6.55 30.20 18.30
C GLY A 3 -6.58 30.64 16.84
N GLU A 4 -5.41 30.87 16.25
CA GLU A 4 -5.27 31.37 14.88
C GLU A 4 -5.00 30.27 13.85
N TYR A 5 -4.62 29.07 14.29
CA TYR A 5 -4.20 27.97 13.42
C TYR A 5 -5.33 26.97 13.16
N ASP A 6 -5.44 26.52 11.91
CA ASP A 6 -6.39 25.50 11.46
C ASP A 6 -5.92 24.09 11.82
N LEU A 7 -4.61 23.86 11.80
CA LEU A 7 -4.00 22.54 11.95
C LEU A 7 -2.74 22.59 12.81
N VAL A 8 -2.63 21.68 13.77
CA VAL A 8 -1.34 21.29 14.38
C VAL A 8 -0.84 20.06 13.64
N LEU A 9 0.41 20.08 13.15
CA LEU A 9 1.05 18.88 12.60
C LEU A 9 2.16 18.41 13.54
N TYR A 10 1.98 17.23 14.13
CA TYR A 10 2.96 16.58 15.00
C TYR A 10 3.78 15.54 14.22
N GLY A 11 5.09 15.76 14.13
CA GLY A 11 6.03 14.87 13.43
C GLY A 11 6.65 15.53 12.20
N LEU A 12 7.78 16.19 12.39
CA LEU A 12 8.51 16.94 11.36
C LEU A 12 9.61 16.07 10.74
N GLY A 13 9.21 14.93 10.16
CA GLY A 13 10.05 14.25 9.16
C GLY A 13 9.80 14.83 7.77
N VAL A 14 10.53 14.37 6.76
CA VAL A 14 10.41 14.84 5.36
C VAL A 14 8.95 14.89 4.88
N MET A 15 8.14 13.86 5.20
CA MET A 15 6.70 13.84 4.88
C MET A 15 5.92 14.96 5.59
N GLY A 16 6.14 15.13 6.90
CA GLY A 16 5.40 16.09 7.72
C GLY A 16 5.72 17.54 7.33
N GLU A 17 7.00 17.86 7.15
CA GLU A 17 7.42 19.19 6.70
C GLU A 17 6.82 19.55 5.33
N ASN A 18 6.91 18.63 4.36
CA ASN A 18 6.29 18.83 3.05
C ASN A 18 4.78 18.96 3.11
N PHE A 19 4.13 18.26 4.05
CA PHE A 19 2.69 18.35 4.19
C PHE A 19 2.27 19.68 4.82
N ILE A 20 3.02 20.20 5.80
CA ILE A 20 2.83 21.59 6.31
C ILE A 20 2.91 22.58 5.14
N ARG A 21 3.96 22.46 4.30
CA ARG A 21 4.12 23.34 3.13
C ARG A 21 2.92 23.26 2.18
N ASN A 22 2.36 22.06 1.99
CA ASN A 22 1.18 21.84 1.16
C ASN A 22 -0.08 22.51 1.75
N PHE A 23 -0.38 22.29 3.04
CA PHE A 23 -1.50 22.94 3.71
C PHE A 23 -1.38 24.47 3.66
N ALA A 24 -0.18 25.01 3.96
CA ALA A 24 0.06 26.44 3.95
C ALA A 24 -0.09 27.07 2.55
N ARG A 25 0.42 26.41 1.51
CA ARG A 25 0.23 26.84 0.11
C ARG A 25 -1.25 26.84 -0.30
N ASN A 26 -2.06 25.97 0.31
CA ASN A 26 -3.51 25.89 0.10
C ASN A 26 -4.33 26.80 1.04
N GLY A 27 -3.67 27.73 1.74
CA GLY A 27 -4.34 28.79 2.50
C GLY A 27 -4.65 28.48 3.96
N TYR A 28 -4.28 27.30 4.46
CA TYR A 28 -4.47 26.94 5.86
C TYR A 28 -3.32 27.44 6.73
N ARG A 29 -3.62 27.92 7.95
CA ARG A 29 -2.59 28.27 8.94
C ARG A 29 -2.23 27.02 9.72
N VAL A 30 -0.96 26.62 9.67
CA VAL A 30 -0.48 25.37 10.28
C VAL A 30 0.61 25.64 11.29
N ILE A 31 0.57 24.94 12.43
CA ILE A 31 1.63 24.98 13.43
C ILE A 31 2.35 23.63 13.50
N GLY A 32 3.65 23.65 13.23
CA GLY A 32 4.52 22.47 13.25
C GLY A 32 5.09 22.22 14.65
N VAL A 33 5.06 20.96 15.09
CA VAL A 33 5.64 20.53 16.36
C VAL A 33 6.24 19.14 16.23
N ASN A 34 7.31 18.87 16.98
CA ASN A 34 7.99 17.59 16.94
C ASN A 34 8.51 17.20 18.33
N ARG A 35 8.64 15.89 18.58
CA ARG A 35 9.22 15.36 19.84
C ARG A 35 10.60 15.95 20.14
N THR A 36 11.43 16.09 19.12
CA THR A 36 12.77 16.69 19.22
C THR A 36 12.70 18.14 18.76
N VAL A 37 12.89 19.09 19.68
CA VAL A 37 12.68 20.53 19.43
C VAL A 37 13.67 21.09 18.40
N ALA A 38 14.91 20.61 18.39
CA ALA A 38 15.90 21.00 17.37
C ALA A 38 15.42 20.74 15.91
N ARG A 39 14.53 19.75 15.69
CA ARG A 39 13.91 19.54 14.37
C ARG A 39 12.91 20.64 14.04
N THR A 40 12.11 21.04 15.02
CA THR A 40 11.19 22.18 14.89
C THR A 40 11.94 23.47 14.59
N GLU A 41 13.03 23.74 15.30
CA GLU A 41 13.86 24.94 15.09
C GLU A 41 14.50 24.96 13.71
N LEU A 42 14.97 23.81 13.22
CA LEU A 42 15.52 23.69 11.86
C LEU A 42 14.44 24.00 10.83
N PHE A 43 13.28 23.36 10.94
CA PHE A 43 12.15 23.60 10.05
C PHE A 43 11.69 25.07 10.07
N ALA A 44 11.65 25.70 11.24
CA ALA A 44 11.31 27.11 11.38
C ALA A 44 12.28 28.02 10.60
N LYS A 45 13.59 27.74 10.64
CA LYS A 45 14.61 28.50 9.89
C LYS A 45 14.47 28.31 8.38
N GLU A 46 14.14 27.10 7.93
CA GLU A 46 13.90 26.82 6.52
C GLU A 46 12.68 27.58 6.01
N VAL A 47 11.54 27.45 6.69
CA VAL A 47 10.26 28.00 6.23
C VAL A 47 10.19 29.53 6.34
N ALA A 48 11.00 30.15 7.21
CA ALA A 48 11.04 31.62 7.38
C ALA A 48 11.38 32.37 6.09
N ASN A 49 12.07 31.72 5.14
CA ASN A 49 12.43 32.29 3.85
C ASN A 49 11.49 31.87 2.71
N GLU A 50 10.43 31.12 3.01
CA GLU A 50 9.48 30.63 2.02
C GLU A 50 8.25 31.56 1.90
N PRO A 51 7.59 31.66 0.73
CA PRO A 51 6.40 32.51 0.53
C PRO A 51 5.20 32.18 1.42
N ILE A 52 5.25 31.05 2.13
CA ILE A 52 4.19 30.54 3.01
C ILE A 52 4.44 30.88 4.50
N ALA A 53 5.54 31.58 4.82
CA ALA A 53 5.98 31.82 6.19
C ALA A 53 4.90 32.47 7.09
N ASP A 54 4.06 33.33 6.52
CA ASP A 54 2.95 34.01 7.22
C ASP A 54 1.85 33.05 7.71
N ARG A 55 1.76 31.86 7.11
CA ARG A 55 0.80 30.80 7.46
C ARG A 55 1.40 29.67 8.28
N VAL A 56 2.72 29.63 8.47
CA VAL A 56 3.40 28.54 9.18
C VAL A 56 3.94 29.02 10.52
N GLY A 57 3.40 28.46 11.60
CA GLY A 57 3.93 28.60 12.95
C GLY A 57 4.76 27.38 13.36
N THR A 58 5.53 27.52 14.43
CA THR A 58 6.15 26.39 15.13
C THR A 58 6.02 26.55 16.65
N ALA A 59 6.07 25.44 17.38
CA ALA A 59 6.03 25.44 18.84
C ALA A 59 7.03 24.44 19.42
N GLU A 60 7.59 24.76 20.59
CA GLU A 60 8.51 23.85 21.28
C GLU A 60 7.76 22.64 21.86
N THR A 61 6.54 22.87 22.34
CA THR A 61 5.72 21.82 22.94
C THR A 61 4.36 21.68 22.27
N LEU A 62 3.81 20.46 22.33
CA LEU A 62 2.45 20.19 21.84
C LEU A 62 1.39 20.98 22.62
N VAL A 63 1.66 21.31 23.90
CA VAL A 63 0.80 22.16 24.73
C VAL A 63 0.65 23.55 24.12
N GLU A 64 1.77 24.17 23.74
CA GLU A 64 1.78 25.47 23.07
C GLU A 64 1.07 25.40 21.72
N ALA A 65 1.33 24.36 20.93
CA ALA A 65 0.69 24.16 19.64
C ALA A 65 -0.84 24.04 19.75
N CYS A 66 -1.34 23.23 20.70
CA CYS A 66 -2.77 23.03 20.90
C CYS A 66 -3.48 24.29 21.43
N ARG A 67 -2.81 25.14 22.23
CA ARG A 67 -3.37 26.44 22.67
C ARG A 67 -3.58 27.42 21.52
N ALA A 68 -2.78 27.31 20.47
CA ALA A 68 -2.86 28.17 19.29
C ALA A 68 -3.90 27.69 18.26
N LEU A 69 -4.55 26.53 18.51
CA LEU A 69 -5.51 25.91 17.61
C LEU A 69 -6.90 26.58 17.69
N LYS A 70 -7.57 26.72 16.55
CA LYS A 70 -8.97 27.17 16.47
C LYS A 70 -9.90 26.21 17.22
N SER A 71 -10.93 26.77 17.86
CA SER A 71 -12.00 26.02 18.54
C SER A 71 -13.34 26.71 18.33
N PRO A 72 -14.38 26.00 17.84
CA PRO A 72 -14.34 24.64 17.28
C PRO A 72 -13.63 24.60 15.91
N GLY A 73 -13.39 23.40 15.38
CA GLY A 73 -13.01 23.21 13.97
C GLY A 73 -11.51 23.15 13.65
N GLY A 74 -10.63 23.25 14.65
CA GLY A 74 -9.20 22.94 14.46
C GLY A 74 -8.94 21.43 14.43
N ALA A 75 -7.81 21.03 13.85
CA ALA A 75 -7.36 19.64 13.82
C ALA A 75 -5.94 19.44 14.36
N VAL A 76 -5.64 18.25 14.85
CA VAL A 76 -4.27 17.82 15.18
C VAL A 76 -3.95 16.57 14.38
N LEU A 77 -3.00 16.67 13.45
CA LEU A 77 -2.54 15.57 12.62
C LEU A 77 -1.20 15.03 13.10
N ALA A 78 -1.19 13.77 13.50
CA ALA A 78 0.01 13.05 13.89
C ALA A 78 0.57 12.27 12.69
N MET A 79 1.80 12.60 12.29
CA MET A 79 2.51 11.94 11.19
C MET A 79 3.84 11.36 11.71
N ILE A 80 3.72 10.30 12.49
CA ILE A 80 4.86 9.62 13.11
C ILE A 80 4.87 8.12 12.76
N LYS A 81 5.86 7.41 13.27
CA LYS A 81 5.98 5.96 13.04
C LYS A 81 4.82 5.24 13.75
N ALA A 82 4.10 4.40 13.01
CA ALA A 82 3.13 3.48 13.58
C ALA A 82 3.82 2.36 14.37
N ASN A 83 3.15 1.88 15.40
CA ASN A 83 3.52 0.69 16.16
C ASN A 83 2.98 -0.59 15.50
N ASP A 84 3.69 -1.71 15.67
CA ASP A 84 3.17 -3.02 15.24
C ASP A 84 2.28 -3.58 16.36
N PRO A 85 1.00 -3.89 16.10
CA PRO A 85 0.05 -4.24 17.15
C PRO A 85 0.36 -5.55 17.87
N VAL A 86 1.25 -6.40 17.32
CA VAL A 86 1.63 -7.68 17.91
C VAL A 86 2.84 -7.52 18.81
N VAL A 87 3.88 -6.82 18.35
CA VAL A 87 5.15 -6.69 19.10
C VAL A 87 5.21 -5.42 19.96
N GLU A 88 4.44 -4.40 19.63
CA GLU A 88 4.35 -3.13 20.35
C GLU A 88 2.88 -2.64 20.36
N PRO A 89 1.97 -3.29 21.12
CA PRO A 89 0.53 -3.01 21.06
C PRO A 89 0.16 -1.56 21.40
N LEU A 90 0.93 -0.93 22.29
CA LEU A 90 0.87 0.48 22.65
C LEU A 90 2.25 1.09 22.39
N GLY A 91 2.38 1.93 21.37
CA GLY A 91 3.66 2.55 21.00
C GLY A 91 3.62 4.08 21.04
N GLY A 92 4.63 4.72 20.45
CA GLY A 92 4.82 6.18 20.56
C GLY A 92 3.64 7.05 20.09
N ILE A 93 2.78 6.55 19.21
CA ILE A 93 1.55 7.27 18.82
C ILE A 93 0.43 7.12 19.85
N ASP A 94 0.35 5.99 20.55
CA ASP A 94 -0.58 5.79 21.66
C ASP A 94 -0.13 6.59 22.88
N GLU A 95 1.19 6.69 23.09
CA GLU A 95 1.76 7.59 24.09
C GLU A 95 1.32 9.04 23.85
N LEU A 96 1.51 9.53 22.61
CA LEU A 96 1.08 10.87 22.19
C LEU A 96 -0.41 11.09 22.45
N PHE A 97 -1.25 10.11 22.15
CA PHE A 97 -2.70 10.25 22.21
C PHE A 97 -3.28 10.13 23.63
N PHE A 98 -2.83 9.17 24.44
CA PHE A 98 -3.57 8.77 25.65
C PHE A 98 -2.79 8.83 26.96
N THR A 99 -1.45 8.71 26.96
CA THR A 99 -0.67 8.69 28.21
C THR A 99 0.21 9.92 28.43
N GLY A 100 0.57 10.63 27.35
CA GLY A 100 1.50 11.73 27.38
C GLY A 100 2.81 11.40 26.67
N SER A 101 3.48 12.44 26.20
CA SER A 101 4.74 12.36 25.46
C SER A 101 5.81 13.22 26.12
N GLN A 102 6.89 13.50 25.38
CA GLN A 102 8.00 14.33 25.87
C GLN A 102 8.45 15.29 24.77
N ALA A 103 8.85 16.50 25.15
CA ALA A 103 9.64 17.39 24.32
C ALA A 103 11.11 17.25 24.72
N ARG A 104 12.00 16.96 23.75
CA ARG A 104 13.47 16.91 23.94
C ARG A 104 14.07 18.25 23.56
N ILE A 105 14.64 18.94 24.54
CA ILE A 105 15.22 20.29 24.42
C ILE A 105 16.69 20.19 24.80
N GLY A 106 17.57 20.16 23.79
CA GLY A 106 18.97 19.80 23.99
C GLY A 106 19.10 18.44 24.66
N GLU A 107 19.77 18.41 25.81
CA GLU A 107 19.94 17.19 26.63
C GLU A 107 18.80 16.98 27.64
N THR A 108 17.88 17.93 27.77
CA THR A 108 16.77 17.89 28.74
C THR A 108 15.47 17.36 28.12
N THR A 109 14.57 16.88 28.97
CA THR A 109 13.22 16.49 28.55
C THR A 109 12.17 17.19 29.39
N ARG A 110 11.08 17.60 28.73
CA ARG A 110 9.89 18.14 29.38
C ARG A 110 8.71 17.20 29.15
N SER A 111 8.01 16.84 30.21
CA SER A 111 6.78 16.04 30.12
C SER A 111 5.67 16.83 29.43
N VAL A 112 4.92 16.17 28.55
CA VAL A 112 3.82 16.74 27.77
C VAL A 112 2.58 15.88 28.02
N PRO A 113 1.44 16.44 28.47
CA PRO A 113 0.20 15.69 28.67
C PRO A 113 -0.29 15.00 27.38
N PRO A 114 -1.13 13.97 27.49
CA PRO A 114 -1.70 13.31 26.31
C PRO A 114 -2.58 14.26 25.49
N LEU A 115 -2.60 14.05 24.18
CA LEU A 115 -3.38 14.88 23.26
C LEU A 115 -4.87 14.89 23.61
N ALA A 116 -5.40 13.77 24.11
CA ALA A 116 -6.77 13.66 24.58
C ALA A 116 -7.15 14.67 25.69
N ASP A 117 -6.18 15.20 26.42
CA ASP A 117 -6.39 16.16 27.51
C ASP A 117 -6.01 17.61 27.10
N LEU A 118 -5.44 17.80 25.91
CA LEU A 118 -4.93 19.09 25.42
C LEU A 118 -5.85 19.75 24.38
N VAL A 119 -6.57 18.96 23.60
CA VAL A 119 -7.34 19.48 22.47
C VAL A 119 -8.60 20.23 22.93
N PRO A 120 -8.92 21.39 22.35
CA PRO A 120 -10.19 22.06 22.59
C PRO A 120 -11.40 21.18 22.19
N PRO A 121 -12.60 21.44 22.75
CA PRO A 121 -13.83 20.80 22.28
C PRO A 121 -14.07 21.03 20.77
N GLY A 122 -14.54 19.99 20.08
CA GLY A 122 -14.79 20.02 18.64
C GLY A 122 -13.53 19.93 17.77
N THR A 123 -12.36 19.66 18.35
CA THR A 123 -11.13 19.36 17.59
C THR A 123 -11.12 17.93 17.08
N VAL A 124 -10.65 17.74 15.84
CA VAL A 124 -10.43 16.41 15.26
C VAL A 124 -8.97 16.00 15.43
N ILE A 125 -8.74 14.81 15.99
CA ILE A 125 -7.43 14.17 16.01
C ILE A 125 -7.31 13.26 14.79
N ILE A 126 -6.24 13.43 14.02
CA ILE A 126 -5.99 12.68 12.79
C ILE A 126 -4.73 11.83 12.97
N ASP A 127 -4.87 10.51 12.93
CA ASP A 127 -3.75 9.59 12.78
C ASP A 127 -3.42 9.42 11.30
N ALA A 128 -2.32 10.03 10.85
CA ALA A 128 -1.81 9.92 9.49
C ALA A 128 -0.56 9.02 9.40
N ALA A 129 -0.29 8.22 10.45
CA ALA A 129 0.72 7.18 10.38
C ALA A 129 0.26 6.04 9.45
N ASN A 130 1.16 5.13 9.09
CA ASN A 130 0.75 3.89 8.44
C ASN A 130 0.30 2.88 9.51
N SER A 131 -0.79 3.19 10.23
CA SER A 131 -1.28 2.37 11.34
C SER A 131 -1.96 1.08 10.86
N HIS A 132 -1.91 0.05 11.70
CA HIS A 132 -2.70 -1.15 11.49
C HIS A 132 -4.21 -0.86 11.71
N PRO A 133 -5.13 -1.45 10.93
CA PRO A 133 -6.56 -1.20 11.09
C PRO A 133 -7.08 -1.50 12.50
N SER A 134 -6.68 -2.61 13.12
CA SER A 134 -7.11 -2.93 14.50
C SER A 134 -6.68 -1.89 15.55
N SER A 135 -5.48 -1.30 15.41
CA SER A 135 -5.04 -0.20 16.28
C SER A 135 -5.93 1.04 16.10
N THR A 136 -6.36 1.29 14.86
CA THR A 136 -7.25 2.41 14.53
C THR A 136 -8.63 2.19 15.12
N ALA A 137 -9.20 0.99 14.97
CA ALA A 137 -10.49 0.61 15.56
C ALA A 137 -10.51 0.86 17.09
N ARG A 138 -9.45 0.42 17.78
CA ARG A 138 -9.28 0.67 19.22
C ARG A 138 -9.22 2.17 19.55
N ARG A 139 -8.42 2.93 18.81
CA ARG A 139 -8.27 4.39 18.99
C ARG A 139 -9.60 5.12 18.78
N CYS A 140 -10.36 4.76 17.75
CA CYS A 140 -11.71 5.27 17.51
C CYS A 140 -12.61 5.05 18.74
N ALA A 141 -12.65 3.83 19.28
CA ALA A 141 -13.46 3.50 20.46
C ALA A 141 -13.01 4.25 21.72
N GLU A 142 -11.70 4.43 21.92
CA GLU A 142 -11.16 5.19 23.06
C GLU A 142 -11.47 6.68 23.00
N PHE A 143 -11.30 7.31 21.84
CA PHE A 143 -11.63 8.73 21.66
C PHE A 143 -13.14 8.99 21.69
N ALA A 144 -13.95 8.09 21.15
CA ALA A 144 -15.41 8.19 21.22
C ALA A 144 -15.92 8.22 22.66
N ARG A 145 -15.36 7.40 23.57
CA ARG A 145 -15.69 7.44 25.02
C ARG A 145 -15.36 8.77 25.69
N ARG A 146 -14.45 9.55 25.11
CA ARG A 146 -14.06 10.89 25.58
C ARG A 146 -14.80 12.03 24.87
N GLY A 147 -15.68 11.72 23.92
CA GLY A 147 -16.37 12.73 23.09
C GLY A 147 -15.41 13.49 22.16
N ILE A 148 -14.29 12.87 21.77
CA ILE A 148 -13.29 13.48 20.88
C ILE A 148 -13.42 12.89 19.48
N LEU A 149 -13.45 13.75 18.47
CA LEU A 149 -13.51 13.35 17.07
C LEU A 149 -12.15 12.79 16.61
N PHE A 150 -12.18 11.64 15.95
CA PHE A 150 -10.97 10.96 15.50
C PHE A 150 -11.10 10.42 14.07
N VAL A 151 -10.03 10.58 13.29
CA VAL A 151 -9.89 10.05 11.92
C VAL A 151 -8.59 9.27 11.81
N GLY A 152 -8.67 8.02 11.37
CA GLY A 152 -7.51 7.29 10.87
C GLY A 152 -7.41 7.46 9.35
N THR A 153 -6.34 8.07 8.86
CA THR A 153 -6.19 8.39 7.45
C THR A 153 -4.91 7.85 6.83
N GLY A 154 -5.07 7.05 5.77
CA GLY A 154 -3.93 6.73 4.93
C GLY A 154 -3.48 7.93 4.10
N VAL A 155 -2.17 8.21 4.07
CA VAL A 155 -1.59 9.23 3.16
C VAL A 155 -0.55 8.58 2.25
N SER A 156 -0.74 8.64 0.93
CA SER A 156 0.15 8.01 -0.07
C SER A 156 0.66 9.03 -1.09
N GLY A 157 1.93 8.91 -1.50
CA GLY A 157 2.57 9.78 -2.48
C GLY A 157 4.05 10.10 -2.27
N GLY A 158 4.64 9.60 -1.19
CA GLY A 158 6.03 9.89 -0.85
C GLY A 158 6.26 11.38 -0.55
N ALA A 159 7.53 11.76 -0.42
CA ALA A 159 7.92 13.10 -0.01
C ALA A 159 7.39 14.17 -0.98
N GLU A 160 7.51 13.92 -2.28
CA GLU A 160 7.02 14.83 -3.32
C GLU A 160 5.48 14.89 -3.35
N GLY A 161 4.79 13.75 -3.22
CA GLY A 161 3.33 13.71 -3.15
C GLY A 161 2.80 14.46 -1.93
N ALA A 162 3.42 14.33 -0.75
CA ALA A 162 3.04 15.12 0.43
C ALA A 162 3.11 16.64 0.16
N LEU A 163 4.11 17.08 -0.61
CA LEU A 163 4.30 18.49 -0.98
C LEU A 163 3.31 18.97 -2.04
N LYS A 164 3.03 18.15 -3.07
CA LYS A 164 2.27 18.58 -4.27
C LYS A 164 0.78 18.24 -4.20
N GLY A 165 0.43 17.19 -3.47
CA GLY A 165 -0.91 16.63 -3.40
C GLY A 165 -0.85 15.10 -3.29
N PRO A 166 -1.03 14.52 -2.09
CA PRO A 166 -1.07 13.08 -1.92
C PRO A 166 -2.47 12.53 -2.23
N SER A 167 -2.59 11.21 -2.26
CA SER A 167 -3.89 10.53 -2.07
C SER A 167 -4.14 10.37 -0.58
N ILE A 168 -5.33 10.76 -0.12
CA ILE A 168 -5.72 10.77 1.29
C ILE A 168 -6.94 9.87 1.47
N MET A 169 -6.86 8.96 2.43
CA MET A 169 -7.79 7.85 2.62
C MET A 169 -8.38 7.91 4.05
N PRO A 170 -9.25 8.88 4.36
CA PRO A 170 -9.81 9.05 5.69
C PRO A 170 -10.92 8.04 5.99
N GLY A 171 -10.82 7.43 7.17
CA GLY A 171 -11.90 6.69 7.83
C GLY A 171 -12.04 7.13 9.29
N GLY A 172 -13.22 6.94 9.86
CA GLY A 172 -13.59 7.46 11.18
C GLY A 172 -15.07 7.79 11.22
N THR A 173 -15.53 8.59 12.18
CA THR A 173 -16.94 9.01 12.18
C THR A 173 -17.21 9.99 11.04
N ARG A 174 -18.42 9.95 10.48
CA ARG A 174 -18.87 10.93 9.47
C ARG A 174 -18.73 12.37 9.99
N GLU A 175 -19.10 12.61 11.24
CA GLU A 175 -18.98 13.91 11.91
C GLU A 175 -17.54 14.43 11.92
N ALA A 176 -16.55 13.57 12.21
CA ALA A 176 -15.15 13.97 12.17
C ALA A 176 -14.72 14.37 10.75
N TYR A 177 -15.18 13.62 9.73
CA TYR A 177 -14.91 13.97 8.33
C TYR A 177 -15.60 15.27 7.89
N GLU A 178 -16.80 15.59 8.38
CA GLU A 178 -17.47 16.85 8.03
C GLU A 178 -16.66 18.07 8.50
N VAL A 179 -15.91 17.94 9.59
CA VAL A 179 -15.03 19.01 10.10
C VAL A 179 -13.76 19.16 9.26
N VAL A 180 -13.08 18.07 8.91
CA VAL A 180 -11.74 18.12 8.26
C VAL A 180 -11.73 17.77 6.78
N GLY A 181 -12.83 17.25 6.23
CA GLY A 181 -12.92 16.67 4.89
C GLY A 181 -12.54 17.67 3.81
N LYS A 182 -13.12 18.87 3.83
CA LYS A 182 -12.77 19.96 2.89
C LYS A 182 -11.28 20.32 2.95
N MET A 183 -10.70 20.34 4.15
CA MET A 183 -9.28 20.62 4.35
C MET A 183 -8.42 19.54 3.67
N LEU A 184 -8.73 18.27 3.91
CA LEU A 184 -8.03 17.12 3.32
C LEU A 184 -8.22 17.05 1.79
N GLU A 185 -9.43 17.28 1.28
CA GLU A 185 -9.73 17.33 -0.15
C GLU A 185 -8.92 18.41 -0.87
N THR A 186 -8.84 19.61 -0.28
CA THR A 186 -8.11 20.75 -0.86
C THR A 186 -6.63 20.43 -1.05
N VAL A 187 -6.00 19.76 -0.09
CA VAL A 187 -4.55 19.48 -0.14
C VAL A 187 -4.19 18.19 -0.89
N SER A 188 -5.19 17.41 -1.30
CA SER A 188 -4.99 16.17 -2.07
C SER A 188 -4.68 16.44 -3.54
N ALA A 189 -4.13 15.45 -4.26
CA ALA A 189 -4.01 15.50 -5.72
C ALA A 189 -5.39 15.70 -6.38
N GLN A 190 -5.43 16.35 -7.55
CA GLN A 190 -6.68 16.63 -8.26
C GLN A 190 -6.69 15.87 -9.61
N VAL A 191 -7.43 14.77 -9.67
CA VAL A 191 -7.64 13.95 -10.87
C VAL A 191 -9.08 13.44 -10.84
N ASP A 192 -9.93 13.95 -11.74
CA ASP A 192 -11.39 13.78 -11.69
C ASP A 192 -11.99 14.18 -10.33
N GLY A 193 -11.49 15.29 -9.77
CA GLY A 193 -11.77 15.75 -8.41
C GLY A 193 -10.65 15.41 -7.41
N PRO A 194 -10.87 15.66 -6.11
CA PRO A 194 -9.85 15.46 -5.08
C PRO A 194 -9.57 13.97 -4.91
N CYS A 195 -8.30 13.58 -4.84
CA CYS A 195 -7.85 12.23 -4.49
C CYS A 195 -7.98 11.99 -2.98
N CYS A 196 -9.15 12.34 -2.46
CA CYS A 196 -9.60 12.22 -1.08
C CYS A 196 -11.11 11.97 -1.11
N THR A 197 -11.58 11.06 -0.26
CA THR A 197 -13.01 10.79 -0.06
C THR A 197 -13.19 10.08 1.27
N TYR A 198 -14.36 10.23 1.91
CA TYR A 198 -14.66 9.46 3.10
C TYR A 198 -14.84 7.98 2.76
N LEU A 199 -14.00 7.12 3.31
CA LEU A 199 -13.98 5.70 2.96
C LEU A 199 -14.94 4.84 3.78
N GLY A 200 -15.29 5.27 4.99
CA GLY A 200 -16.16 4.50 5.87
C GLY A 200 -15.84 4.74 7.34
N ASP A 201 -16.60 4.05 8.18
CA ASP A 201 -16.47 4.15 9.62
C ASP A 201 -15.13 3.59 10.13
N ASN A 202 -14.70 4.13 11.27
CA ASN A 202 -13.57 3.65 12.05
C ASN A 202 -12.28 3.42 11.23
N GLU A 203 -11.82 2.17 11.13
CA GLU A 203 -10.54 1.79 10.54
C GLU A 203 -10.52 1.68 9.01
N ALA A 204 -11.63 2.00 8.32
CA ALA A 204 -11.75 1.90 6.86
C ALA A 204 -10.58 2.57 6.11
N GLY A 205 -10.19 3.78 6.54
CA GLY A 205 -9.11 4.53 5.91
C GLY A 205 -7.76 3.83 5.94
N HIS A 206 -7.38 3.32 7.12
CA HIS A 206 -6.14 2.56 7.26
C HIS A 206 -6.24 1.17 6.61
N PHE A 207 -7.41 0.53 6.58
CA PHE A 207 -7.61 -0.73 5.88
C PHE A 207 -7.32 -0.59 4.38
N VAL A 208 -7.96 0.38 3.72
CA VAL A 208 -7.74 0.70 2.30
C VAL A 208 -6.27 1.03 2.04
N LYS A 209 -5.63 1.80 2.92
CA LYS A 209 -4.20 2.14 2.77
C LYS A 209 -3.26 0.96 2.89
N ASN A 210 -3.56 0.01 3.77
CA ASN A 210 -2.75 -1.20 3.88
C ASN A 210 -2.83 -2.01 2.59
N ILE A 211 -4.04 -2.23 2.06
CA ILE A 211 -4.24 -2.91 0.78
C ILE A 211 -3.54 -2.19 -0.39
N HIS A 212 -3.63 -0.86 -0.46
CA HIS A 212 -2.84 -0.06 -1.42
C HIS A 212 -1.35 -0.44 -1.38
N ASN A 213 -0.75 -0.55 -0.19
CA ASN A 213 0.65 -0.91 -0.03
C ASN A 213 0.94 -2.37 -0.41
N GLY A 214 -0.02 -3.29 -0.23
CA GLY A 214 0.10 -4.66 -0.74
C GLY A 214 0.15 -4.71 -2.26
N ILE A 215 -0.74 -3.97 -2.94
CA ILE A 215 -0.73 -3.82 -4.40
C ILE A 215 0.61 -3.23 -4.87
N GLU A 216 1.08 -2.18 -4.19
CA GLU A 216 2.39 -1.57 -4.43
C GLU A 216 3.51 -2.61 -4.39
N TYR A 217 3.51 -3.50 -3.39
CA TYR A 217 4.52 -4.55 -3.24
C TYR A 217 4.49 -5.53 -4.41
N GLY A 218 3.31 -5.99 -4.81
CA GLY A 218 3.12 -6.89 -5.96
C GLY A 218 3.66 -6.30 -7.26
N ILE A 219 3.33 -5.04 -7.54
CA ILE A 219 3.76 -4.35 -8.77
C ILE A 219 5.28 -4.09 -8.76
N MET A 220 5.84 -3.60 -7.65
CA MET A 220 7.28 -3.37 -7.53
C MET A 220 8.07 -4.67 -7.75
N GLN A 221 7.59 -5.78 -7.18
CA GLN A 221 8.25 -7.07 -7.34
C GLN A 221 8.19 -7.55 -8.80
N ALA A 222 7.04 -7.41 -9.46
CA ALA A 222 6.90 -7.78 -10.88
C ALA A 222 7.82 -6.96 -11.79
N ILE A 223 7.95 -5.66 -11.55
CA ILE A 223 8.89 -4.78 -12.26
C ILE A 223 10.33 -5.27 -12.06
N SER A 224 10.70 -5.59 -10.82
CA SER A 224 12.03 -6.11 -10.50
C SER A 224 12.33 -7.44 -11.18
N GLU A 225 11.38 -8.38 -11.20
CA GLU A 225 11.50 -9.68 -11.87
C GLU A 225 11.66 -9.53 -13.39
N VAL A 226 10.94 -8.59 -14.00
CA VAL A 226 11.05 -8.31 -15.44
C VAL A 226 12.38 -7.66 -15.78
N PHE A 227 12.81 -6.66 -15.01
CA PHE A 227 14.12 -6.04 -15.15
C PHE A 227 15.25 -7.10 -15.07
N PHE A 228 15.27 -7.86 -13.97
CA PHE A 228 16.32 -8.84 -13.72
C PHE A 228 16.28 -9.96 -14.76
N GLY A 229 15.08 -10.46 -15.08
CA GLY A 229 14.88 -11.50 -16.08
C GLY A 229 15.39 -11.09 -17.46
N LEU A 230 15.08 -9.88 -17.93
CA LEU A 230 15.54 -9.38 -19.22
C LEU A 230 17.06 -9.20 -19.24
N GLN A 231 17.63 -8.64 -18.17
CA GLN A 231 19.08 -8.47 -18.04
C GLN A 231 19.81 -9.81 -18.09
N GLN A 232 19.38 -10.80 -17.31
CA GLN A 232 20.09 -12.08 -17.20
C GLN A 232 19.85 -13.00 -18.40
N SER A 233 18.63 -13.05 -18.93
CA SER A 233 18.28 -13.97 -20.03
C SER A 233 18.81 -13.52 -21.40
N LEU A 234 18.88 -12.21 -21.64
CA LEU A 234 19.27 -11.62 -22.92
C LEU A 234 20.62 -10.87 -22.86
N GLY A 235 21.14 -10.59 -21.66
CA GLY A 235 22.37 -9.81 -21.50
C GLY A 235 22.22 -8.34 -21.86
N LEU A 236 21.01 -7.77 -21.71
CA LEU A 236 20.74 -6.38 -22.06
C LEU A 236 21.48 -5.41 -21.14
N SER A 237 22.03 -4.36 -21.74
CA SER A 237 22.64 -3.24 -21.04
C SER A 237 21.59 -2.33 -20.39
N TYR A 238 22.00 -1.50 -19.42
CA TYR A 238 21.11 -0.52 -18.80
C TYR A 238 20.47 0.46 -19.79
N PRO A 239 21.18 0.99 -20.82
CA PRO A 239 20.54 1.79 -21.86
C PRO A 239 19.45 1.05 -22.64
N GLU A 240 19.67 -0.21 -23.02
CA GLU A 240 18.66 -1.01 -23.72
C GLU A 240 17.44 -1.29 -22.82
N LEU A 241 17.67 -1.59 -21.54
CA LEU A 241 16.60 -1.77 -20.56
C LEU A 241 15.82 -0.47 -20.34
N HIS A 242 16.52 0.67 -20.23
CA HIS A 242 15.92 1.98 -20.11
C HIS A 242 14.98 2.27 -21.29
N GLU A 243 15.40 2.01 -22.53
CA GLU A 243 14.54 2.20 -23.70
C GLU A 243 13.29 1.29 -23.70
N ILE A 244 13.44 0.03 -23.29
CA ILE A 244 12.30 -0.89 -23.17
C ILE A 244 11.31 -0.39 -22.12
N PHE A 245 11.81 -0.06 -20.92
CA PHE A 245 10.97 0.44 -19.83
C PHE A 245 10.33 1.78 -20.17
N ALA A 246 11.04 2.69 -20.85
CA ALA A 246 10.47 3.96 -21.32
C ALA A 246 9.28 3.75 -22.27
N LYS A 247 9.37 2.78 -23.19
CA LYS A 247 8.25 2.41 -24.09
C LYS A 247 7.06 1.84 -23.31
N LEU A 248 7.31 0.98 -22.31
CA LEU A 248 6.25 0.44 -21.45
C LEU A 248 5.58 1.53 -20.62
N THR A 249 6.37 2.42 -20.02
CA THR A 249 5.92 3.58 -19.24
C THR A 249 5.05 4.51 -20.08
N ALA A 250 5.41 4.76 -21.34
CA ALA A 250 4.60 5.54 -22.26
C ALA A 250 3.29 4.82 -22.68
N GLY A 251 3.29 3.48 -22.65
CA GLY A 251 2.17 2.61 -23.03
C GLY A 251 1.16 2.36 -21.90
N ALA A 252 0.56 1.17 -21.90
CA ALA A 252 -0.50 0.76 -20.96
C ALA A 252 -0.02 0.51 -19.52
N HIS A 253 1.27 0.17 -19.36
CA HIS A 253 1.90 -0.05 -18.05
C HIS A 253 2.16 1.26 -17.29
N GLY A 254 1.97 2.41 -17.96
CA GLY A 254 2.30 3.73 -17.43
C GLY A 254 1.69 4.01 -16.06
N GLY A 255 2.52 4.56 -15.18
CA GLY A 255 2.22 4.89 -13.80
C GLY A 255 3.48 5.21 -13.03
N TYR A 256 3.35 5.69 -11.79
CA TYR A 256 4.48 6.22 -11.04
C TYR A 256 5.60 5.19 -10.83
N LEU A 257 5.25 3.95 -10.46
CA LEU A 257 6.24 2.89 -10.25
C LEU A 257 7.05 2.60 -11.52
N MET A 258 6.43 2.67 -12.71
CA MET A 258 7.12 2.51 -13.98
C MET A 258 8.01 3.72 -14.30
N GLU A 259 7.52 4.95 -14.06
CA GLU A 259 8.28 6.19 -14.24
C GLU A 259 9.57 6.20 -13.42
N ILE A 260 9.49 5.89 -12.12
CA ILE A 260 10.68 5.87 -11.24
C ILE A 260 11.60 4.70 -11.56
N SER A 261 11.07 3.57 -12.04
CA SER A 261 11.89 2.43 -12.47
C SER A 261 12.67 2.74 -13.75
N THR A 262 12.02 3.40 -14.72
CA THR A 262 12.69 3.91 -15.92
C THR A 262 13.78 4.91 -15.53
N ALA A 263 13.48 5.87 -14.65
CA ALA A 263 14.47 6.85 -14.19
C ALA A 263 15.68 6.18 -13.52
N ALA A 264 15.44 5.21 -12.63
CA ALA A 264 16.51 4.48 -11.94
C ALA A 264 17.45 3.71 -12.89
N LEU A 265 16.94 3.19 -14.01
CA LEU A 265 17.76 2.52 -15.04
C LEU A 265 18.75 3.47 -15.74
N GLY A 266 18.45 4.77 -15.76
CA GLY A 266 19.33 5.81 -16.34
C GLY A 266 20.23 6.51 -15.32
N MET A 267 20.12 6.18 -14.03
CA MET A 267 20.88 6.84 -12.97
C MET A 267 22.28 6.24 -12.80
N VAL A 268 23.26 7.11 -12.62
CA VAL A 268 24.62 6.77 -12.22
C VAL A 268 24.89 7.25 -10.80
N ASP A 269 25.63 6.46 -10.04
CA ASP A 269 26.11 6.84 -8.72
C ASP A 269 27.18 7.94 -8.84
N ALA A 270 27.06 8.99 -8.01
CA ALA A 270 27.91 10.17 -8.11
C ALA A 270 29.36 9.88 -7.69
N GLU A 271 29.59 8.93 -6.80
CA GLU A 271 30.91 8.63 -6.26
C GLU A 271 31.66 7.63 -7.15
N THR A 272 31.02 6.52 -7.50
CA THR A 272 31.64 5.42 -8.25
C THR A 272 31.53 5.59 -9.77
N GLN A 273 30.65 6.47 -10.25
CA GLN A 273 30.31 6.65 -11.67
C GLN A 273 29.75 5.37 -12.33
N GLN A 274 29.32 4.39 -11.53
CA GLN A 274 28.68 3.16 -12.00
C GLN A 274 27.16 3.33 -12.07
N PRO A 275 26.43 2.50 -12.84
CA PRO A 275 24.97 2.43 -12.76
C PRO A 275 24.50 2.23 -11.32
N VAL A 276 23.53 3.02 -10.87
CA VAL A 276 23.13 3.05 -9.44
C VAL A 276 22.65 1.67 -8.96
N LEU A 277 22.01 0.90 -9.85
CA LEU A 277 21.47 -0.43 -9.55
C LEU A 277 22.55 -1.48 -9.27
N ASP A 278 23.80 -1.27 -9.74
CA ASP A 278 24.93 -2.17 -9.44
C ASP A 278 25.55 -1.88 -8.06
N VAL A 279 25.37 -0.66 -7.55
CA VAL A 279 25.93 -0.20 -6.27
C VAL A 279 24.97 -0.46 -5.10
N ILE A 280 23.66 -0.51 -5.37
CA ILE A 280 22.63 -0.77 -4.36
C ILE A 280 22.70 -2.23 -3.89
N VAL A 281 22.80 -2.42 -2.57
CA VAL A 281 22.67 -3.75 -1.97
C VAL A 281 21.27 -4.33 -2.20
N ASP A 282 21.20 -5.58 -2.65
CA ASP A 282 19.99 -6.36 -2.91
C ASP A 282 19.34 -6.88 -1.61
N ARG A 283 19.05 -5.96 -0.69
CA ARG A 283 18.36 -6.21 0.58
C ARG A 283 17.20 -5.24 0.73
N ALA A 284 16.01 -5.68 0.34
CA ALA A 284 14.81 -4.87 0.44
C ALA A 284 14.38 -4.70 1.91
N GLY A 285 14.24 -3.45 2.34
CA GLY A 285 13.59 -3.13 3.61
C GLY A 285 12.05 -3.26 3.50
N GLN A 286 11.40 -3.41 4.64
CA GLN A 286 9.95 -3.27 4.76
C GLN A 286 9.58 -2.58 6.06
N LYS A 287 8.45 -1.86 6.06
CA LYS A 287 7.94 -1.10 7.22
C LYS A 287 6.72 -1.76 7.89
N GLY A 288 6.42 -3.02 7.56
CA GLY A 288 5.34 -3.81 8.17
C GLY A 288 4.03 -3.85 7.39
N THR A 289 3.67 -2.82 6.64
CA THR A 289 2.37 -2.72 5.94
C THR A 289 2.14 -3.83 4.90
N GLY A 290 3.17 -4.23 4.16
CA GLY A 290 3.09 -5.38 3.23
C GLY A 290 2.82 -6.70 3.96
N LYS A 291 3.51 -6.93 5.10
CA LYS A 291 3.25 -8.07 5.99
C LYS A 291 1.81 -8.08 6.47
N TRP A 292 1.31 -6.96 6.99
CA TRP A 292 -0.05 -6.88 7.52
C TRP A 292 -1.10 -7.12 6.44
N THR A 293 -0.88 -6.65 5.21
CA THR A 293 -1.79 -6.93 4.10
C THR A 293 -1.89 -8.43 3.81
N SER A 294 -0.75 -9.14 3.75
CA SER A 294 -0.76 -10.59 3.56
C SER A 294 -1.40 -11.35 4.72
N GLN A 295 -1.19 -10.90 5.97
CA GLN A 295 -1.85 -11.50 7.14
C GLN A 295 -3.37 -11.29 7.10
N MET A 296 -3.82 -10.05 6.88
CA MET A 296 -5.25 -9.75 6.75
C MET A 296 -5.91 -10.53 5.61
N ALA A 297 -5.20 -10.77 4.50
CA ALA A 297 -5.74 -11.59 3.42
C ALA A 297 -6.01 -13.04 3.86
N PHE A 298 -5.11 -13.64 4.64
CA PHE A 298 -5.34 -14.97 5.21
C PHE A 298 -6.50 -14.96 6.21
N ASP A 299 -6.60 -13.92 7.05
CA ASP A 299 -7.69 -13.78 8.01
C ASP A 299 -9.06 -13.60 7.32
N LEU A 300 -9.09 -12.89 6.19
CA LEU A 300 -10.29 -12.70 5.36
C LEU A 300 -10.60 -13.91 4.45
N GLY A 301 -9.72 -14.91 4.37
CA GLY A 301 -9.88 -16.03 3.45
C GLY A 301 -9.73 -15.67 1.96
N VAL A 302 -9.01 -14.58 1.65
CA VAL A 302 -8.80 -14.09 0.28
C VAL A 302 -7.46 -14.59 -0.28
N PRO A 303 -7.45 -15.27 -1.45
CA PRO A 303 -6.20 -15.69 -2.07
C PRO A 303 -5.47 -14.49 -2.69
N VAL A 304 -4.32 -14.13 -2.11
CA VAL A 304 -3.45 -13.04 -2.62
C VAL A 304 -2.04 -13.48 -3.01
N PRO A 305 -1.89 -14.53 -3.85
CA PRO A 305 -0.59 -15.15 -4.10
C PRO A 305 0.44 -14.17 -4.72
N THR A 306 0.02 -13.17 -5.48
CA THR A 306 0.93 -12.16 -6.06
C THR A 306 1.51 -11.25 -4.97
N ILE A 307 0.66 -10.73 -4.09
CA ILE A 307 1.06 -9.85 -2.99
C ILE A 307 1.91 -10.63 -1.97
N ALA A 308 1.51 -11.87 -1.65
CA ALA A 308 2.23 -12.74 -0.73
C ALA A 308 3.62 -13.12 -1.28
N ALA A 309 3.73 -13.47 -2.57
CA ALA A 309 5.01 -13.74 -3.21
C ALA A 309 5.96 -12.54 -3.14
N ALA A 310 5.44 -11.32 -3.35
CA ALA A 310 6.24 -10.10 -3.22
C ALA A 310 6.79 -9.88 -1.80
N LEU A 311 6.01 -10.18 -0.77
CA LEU A 311 6.50 -10.16 0.61
C LEU A 311 7.61 -11.20 0.83
N GLN A 312 7.40 -12.43 0.35
CA GLN A 312 8.38 -13.50 0.51
C GLN A 312 9.70 -13.19 -0.21
N ALA A 313 9.65 -12.63 -1.42
CA ALA A 313 10.84 -12.20 -2.16
C ALA A 313 11.64 -11.14 -1.38
N ARG A 314 10.97 -10.17 -0.75
CA ARG A 314 11.62 -9.18 0.12
C ARG A 314 12.27 -9.83 1.33
N ILE A 315 11.57 -10.75 2.00
CA ILE A 315 12.11 -11.52 3.14
C ILE A 315 13.35 -12.29 2.71
N MET A 316 13.29 -13.01 1.59
CA MET A 316 14.41 -13.77 1.02
C MET A 316 15.62 -12.87 0.72
N SER A 317 15.39 -11.67 0.18
CA SER A 317 16.46 -10.69 -0.09
C SER A 317 17.24 -10.32 1.18
N SER A 318 16.60 -10.32 2.35
CA SER A 318 17.24 -9.97 3.63
C SER A 318 18.26 -11.01 4.11
N PHE A 319 18.15 -12.27 3.68
CA PHE A 319 19.09 -13.36 3.97
C PHE A 319 20.31 -13.34 3.05
N LYS A 320 20.84 -12.14 2.73
CA LYS A 320 21.97 -11.96 1.79
C LYS A 320 23.19 -12.85 2.12
N PRO A 321 23.71 -12.90 3.37
CA PRO A 321 24.86 -13.77 3.68
C PRO A 321 24.59 -15.26 3.43
N GLN A 322 23.38 -15.72 3.75
CA GLN A 322 22.96 -17.11 3.51
C GLN A 322 22.84 -17.39 2.00
N ARG A 323 22.26 -16.47 1.22
CA ARG A 323 22.15 -16.58 -0.24
C ARG A 323 23.51 -16.64 -0.91
N GLU A 324 24.47 -15.81 -0.50
CA GLU A 324 25.84 -15.84 -1.05
C GLU A 324 26.56 -17.15 -0.75
N LYS A 325 26.38 -17.70 0.45
CA LYS A 325 26.92 -19.02 0.82
C LYS A 325 26.26 -20.12 0.00
N ALA A 326 24.94 -20.05 -0.18
CA ALA A 326 24.17 -20.99 -0.97
C ALA A 326 24.60 -20.97 -2.45
N ALA A 327 24.76 -19.80 -3.06
CA ALA A 327 25.13 -19.65 -4.47
C ALA A 327 26.45 -20.35 -4.85
N ARG A 328 27.40 -20.45 -3.91
CA ARG A 328 28.68 -21.16 -4.12
C ARG A 328 28.55 -22.69 -4.07
N ARG A 329 27.49 -23.21 -3.45
CA ARG A 329 27.29 -24.64 -3.18
C ARG A 329 26.17 -25.25 -4.02
N LEU A 330 25.07 -24.53 -4.13
CA LEU A 330 23.91 -24.86 -4.95
C LEU A 330 24.14 -24.25 -6.34
N LYS A 331 25.04 -24.87 -7.12
CA LYS A 331 25.26 -24.47 -8.50
C LYS A 331 23.95 -24.58 -9.27
N HIS A 332 23.47 -23.47 -9.82
CA HIS A 332 22.30 -23.48 -10.69
C HIS A 332 22.74 -23.93 -12.08
N PHE A 333 21.96 -24.79 -12.73
CA PHE A 333 22.14 -25.07 -14.14
C PHE A 333 21.66 -23.83 -14.92
N ALA A 334 22.57 -22.90 -15.19
CA ALA A 334 22.25 -21.78 -16.06
C ALA A 334 22.10 -22.34 -17.48
N LEU A 335 20.86 -22.54 -17.93
CA LEU A 335 20.62 -22.72 -19.35
C LEU A 335 21.24 -21.52 -20.08
N SER A 336 21.86 -21.78 -21.21
CA SER A 336 22.50 -20.76 -22.05
C SER A 336 21.54 -19.59 -22.32
N ARG A 337 22.10 -18.38 -22.42
CA ARG A 337 21.34 -17.16 -22.77
C ARG A 337 20.45 -17.43 -23.98
N VAL A 338 19.29 -16.78 -24.00
CA VAL A 338 18.34 -16.91 -25.11
C VAL A 338 18.99 -16.35 -26.38
N THR A 339 18.81 -17.06 -27.50
CA THR A 339 19.44 -16.67 -28.77
C THR A 339 18.82 -15.37 -29.31
N PRO A 340 19.59 -14.54 -30.05
CA PRO A 340 19.12 -13.26 -30.58
C PRO A 340 17.83 -13.35 -31.40
N LYS A 341 17.59 -14.48 -32.11
CA LYS A 341 16.37 -14.71 -32.91
C LYS A 341 15.08 -14.66 -32.09
N LYS A 342 15.15 -14.84 -30.77
CA LYS A 342 14.00 -14.82 -29.85
C LYS A 342 13.98 -13.60 -28.93
N ARG A 343 14.87 -12.62 -29.16
CA ARG A 343 15.02 -11.42 -28.31
C ARG A 343 13.71 -10.64 -28.22
N ASP A 344 13.18 -10.19 -29.35
CA ASP A 344 11.97 -9.34 -29.39
C ASP A 344 10.73 -10.10 -28.91
N GLU A 345 10.65 -11.39 -29.23
CA GLU A 345 9.61 -12.29 -28.74
C GLU A 345 9.60 -12.39 -27.21
N LEU A 346 10.78 -12.42 -26.57
CA LEU A 346 10.89 -12.49 -25.12
C LEU A 346 10.65 -11.14 -24.45
N ILE A 347 11.04 -10.04 -25.07
CA ILE A 347 10.72 -8.67 -24.59
C ILE A 347 9.20 -8.46 -24.61
N ALA A 348 8.52 -8.85 -25.69
CA ALA A 348 7.05 -8.81 -25.76
C ALA A 348 6.39 -9.72 -24.70
N ALA A 349 6.96 -10.91 -24.47
CA ALA A 349 6.50 -11.81 -23.42
C ALA A 349 6.64 -11.20 -22.02
N ALA A 350 7.75 -10.53 -21.74
CA ALA A 350 7.99 -9.83 -20.48
C ALA A 350 6.99 -8.69 -20.25
N ALA A 351 6.70 -7.91 -21.30
CA ALA A 351 5.72 -6.83 -21.26
C ALA A 351 4.31 -7.34 -20.93
N ASP A 352 3.85 -8.39 -21.62
CA ASP A 352 2.53 -8.97 -21.37
C ASP A 352 2.45 -9.61 -19.96
N ALA A 353 3.50 -10.32 -19.53
CA ALA A 353 3.57 -10.91 -18.19
C ALA A 353 3.56 -9.85 -17.07
N LEU A 354 4.24 -8.71 -17.28
CA LEU A 354 4.20 -7.58 -16.36
C LEU A 354 2.78 -7.02 -16.25
N TYR A 355 2.12 -6.79 -17.39
CA TYR A 355 0.77 -6.24 -17.42
C TYR A 355 -0.23 -7.17 -16.74
N ALA A 356 -0.14 -8.47 -17.02
CA ALA A 356 -0.97 -9.49 -16.39
C ALA A 356 -0.82 -9.52 -14.87
N THR A 357 0.43 -9.38 -14.40
CA THR A 357 0.76 -9.35 -12.97
C THR A 357 0.23 -8.09 -12.29
N MET A 358 0.29 -6.93 -12.97
CA MET A 358 -0.34 -5.69 -12.48
C MET A 358 -1.86 -5.86 -12.33
N ILE A 359 -2.53 -6.45 -13.34
CA ILE A 359 -3.98 -6.74 -13.27
C ILE A 359 -4.27 -7.68 -12.09
N ALA A 360 -3.50 -8.78 -11.94
CA ALA A 360 -3.68 -9.74 -10.85
C ALA A 360 -3.49 -9.11 -9.46
N ALA A 361 -2.50 -8.22 -9.30
CA ALA A 361 -2.28 -7.52 -8.03
C ALA A 361 -3.47 -6.61 -7.68
N TYR A 362 -4.03 -5.89 -8.65
CA TYR A 362 -5.24 -5.10 -8.44
C TYR A 362 -6.46 -5.98 -8.16
N ASP A 363 -6.68 -7.04 -8.92
CA ASP A 363 -7.79 -7.97 -8.73
C ASP A 363 -7.79 -8.56 -7.31
N GLN A 364 -6.64 -9.05 -6.84
CA GLN A 364 -6.45 -9.55 -5.47
C GLN A 364 -6.70 -8.47 -4.42
N GLY A 365 -6.16 -7.27 -4.61
CA GLY A 365 -6.35 -6.16 -3.68
C GLY A 365 -7.80 -5.70 -3.60
N PHE A 366 -8.50 -5.58 -4.72
CA PHE A 366 -9.91 -5.23 -4.74
C PHE A 366 -10.80 -6.34 -4.17
N TRP A 367 -10.47 -7.61 -4.37
CA TRP A 367 -11.16 -8.70 -3.69
C TRP A 367 -11.00 -8.57 -2.17
N MET A 368 -9.81 -8.27 -1.66
CA MET A 368 -9.64 -7.98 -0.23
C MET A 368 -10.50 -6.81 0.25
N LEU A 369 -10.60 -5.73 -0.54
CA LEU A 369 -11.46 -4.59 -0.20
C LEU A 369 -12.93 -5.02 -0.13
N GLN A 370 -13.40 -5.85 -1.05
CA GLN A 370 -14.77 -6.35 -1.07
C GLN A 370 -15.08 -7.25 0.12
N GLU A 371 -14.18 -8.18 0.46
CA GLU A 371 -14.37 -9.07 1.61
C GLU A 371 -14.31 -8.32 2.94
N GLY A 372 -13.44 -7.30 3.04
CA GLY A 372 -13.45 -6.39 4.18
C GLY A 372 -14.68 -5.48 4.23
N SER A 373 -15.33 -5.25 3.08
CA SER A 373 -16.52 -4.40 2.90
C SER A 373 -17.81 -5.23 2.92
N LYS A 374 -18.01 -6.10 3.92
CA LYS A 374 -19.27 -6.82 4.12
C LYS A 374 -19.92 -6.33 5.41
N ALA A 375 -21.12 -5.77 5.29
CA ALA A 375 -21.74 -4.87 6.26
C ALA A 375 -22.29 -5.52 7.55
N ASP A 376 -21.95 -6.78 7.84
CA ASP A 376 -22.27 -7.38 9.13
C ASP A 376 -21.31 -8.55 9.47
N PRO A 377 -20.35 -8.37 10.39
CA PRO A 377 -19.50 -9.46 10.90
C PRO A 377 -20.28 -10.70 11.36
N ALA A 378 -21.50 -10.53 11.87
CA ALA A 378 -22.35 -11.60 12.39
C ALA A 378 -23.10 -12.39 11.29
N GLU A 379 -23.46 -11.76 10.17
CA GLU A 379 -24.11 -12.45 9.04
C GLU A 379 -23.12 -12.95 7.98
N SER A 380 -21.99 -12.25 7.79
CA SER A 380 -21.04 -12.55 6.71
C SER A 380 -19.69 -13.08 7.16
N GLY A 381 -19.44 -13.21 8.47
CA GLY A 381 -18.14 -13.63 9.02
C GLY A 381 -17.00 -12.65 8.76
N GLY A 382 -17.33 -11.38 8.46
CA GLY A 382 -16.34 -10.34 8.12
C GLY A 382 -15.59 -9.82 9.35
N LEU A 383 -14.34 -9.37 9.16
CA LEU A 383 -13.51 -8.82 10.24
C LEU A 383 -13.86 -7.37 10.61
N PHE A 384 -14.62 -6.67 9.76
CA PHE A 384 -14.80 -5.22 9.84
C PHE A 384 -16.26 -4.82 9.66
N ASN A 385 -16.61 -3.63 10.17
CA ASN A 385 -17.96 -3.08 10.12
C ASN A 385 -17.98 -1.72 9.40
N PHE A 386 -17.73 -1.73 8.09
CA PHE A 386 -17.87 -0.57 7.21
C PHE A 386 -18.23 -1.03 5.79
N THR A 387 -18.78 -0.11 5.00
CA THR A 387 -19.04 -0.32 3.56
C THR A 387 -18.14 0.59 2.74
N LEU A 388 -17.40 0.02 1.81
CA LEU A 388 -16.47 0.71 0.92
C LEU A 388 -17.11 0.96 -0.45
N ASN A 389 -16.76 2.09 -1.05
CA ASN A 389 -17.13 2.41 -2.42
C ASN A 389 -15.93 2.15 -3.36
N MET A 390 -15.97 1.05 -4.12
CA MET A 390 -14.88 0.64 -5.01
C MET A 390 -14.61 1.65 -6.14
N VAL A 391 -15.65 2.31 -6.65
CA VAL A 391 -15.51 3.37 -7.66
C VAL A 391 -14.71 4.55 -7.10
N GLU A 392 -15.03 4.96 -5.88
CA GLU A 392 -14.34 6.05 -5.21
C GLU A 392 -12.91 5.69 -4.81
N ILE A 393 -12.66 4.45 -4.35
CA ILE A 393 -11.31 3.96 -4.07
C ILE A 393 -10.45 3.99 -5.35
N ALA A 394 -10.97 3.45 -6.45
CA ALA A 394 -10.28 3.50 -7.73
C ALA A 394 -9.99 4.95 -8.16
N ARG A 395 -10.97 5.86 -8.00
CA ARG A 395 -10.84 7.28 -8.31
C ARG A 395 -9.72 7.95 -7.51
N ILE A 396 -9.70 7.81 -6.18
CA ILE A 396 -8.70 8.48 -5.33
C ILE A 396 -7.29 7.92 -5.49
N TRP A 397 -7.13 6.72 -6.06
CA TRP A 397 -5.83 6.16 -6.38
C TRP A 397 -5.28 6.64 -7.74
N LYS A 398 -6.11 7.25 -8.60
CA LYS A 398 -5.68 7.74 -9.93
C LYS A 398 -4.58 8.81 -9.85
N GLY A 399 -4.53 9.56 -8.76
CA GLY A 399 -3.56 10.62 -8.53
C GLY A 399 -2.95 10.56 -7.13
N GLY A 400 -1.80 11.22 -6.96
CA GLY A 400 -1.15 11.43 -5.66
C GLY A 400 -0.49 10.19 -5.04
N CYS A 401 -1.06 8.99 -5.16
CA CYS A 401 -0.55 7.77 -4.55
C CYS A 401 0.60 7.10 -5.34
N ILE A 402 1.30 6.14 -4.71
CA ILE A 402 2.42 5.40 -5.35
C ILE A 402 1.93 4.48 -6.47
N ILE A 403 0.76 3.86 -6.32
CA ILE A 403 0.23 2.93 -7.33
C ILE A 403 -0.52 3.63 -8.48
N ARG A 404 -0.53 4.97 -8.52
CA ARG A 404 -1.20 5.71 -9.59
C ARG A 404 -0.74 5.21 -10.97
N SER A 405 -1.68 4.87 -11.82
CA SER A 405 -1.41 4.24 -13.12
C SER A 405 -2.58 4.38 -14.07
N LYS A 406 -2.33 4.21 -15.36
CA LYS A 406 -3.36 4.17 -16.41
C LYS A 406 -4.35 3.01 -16.23
N LEU A 407 -3.98 1.99 -15.47
CA LEU A 407 -4.87 0.85 -15.14
C LEU A 407 -6.05 1.25 -14.24
N LEU A 408 -5.95 2.34 -13.48
CA LEU A 408 -7.02 2.73 -12.56
C LEU A 408 -8.26 3.29 -13.28
N ASP A 409 -8.11 3.78 -14.50
CA ASP A 409 -9.25 4.19 -15.35
C ASP A 409 -10.17 3.00 -15.69
N PRO A 410 -9.69 1.93 -16.36
CA PRO A 410 -10.53 0.78 -16.65
C PRO A 410 -10.99 0.03 -15.39
N ILE A 411 -10.24 0.09 -14.27
CA ILE A 411 -10.69 -0.45 -12.97
C ILE A 411 -11.92 0.33 -12.48
N ARG A 412 -11.88 1.66 -12.51
CA ARG A 412 -13.00 2.50 -12.11
C ARG A 412 -14.21 2.27 -13.01
N GLU A 413 -14.00 2.20 -14.32
CA GLU A 413 -15.06 1.90 -15.31
C GLU A 413 -15.72 0.55 -15.05
N ALA A 414 -14.95 -0.49 -14.73
CA ALA A 414 -15.47 -1.81 -14.41
C ALA A 414 -16.44 -1.80 -13.21
N TYR A 415 -16.12 -1.03 -12.16
CA TYR A 415 -17.01 -0.89 -11.00
C TYR A 415 -18.17 0.09 -11.23
N LEU A 416 -18.04 1.06 -12.12
CA LEU A 416 -19.16 1.90 -12.56
C LEU A 416 -20.20 1.08 -13.33
N GLU A 417 -19.74 0.20 -14.23
CA GLU A 417 -20.59 -0.69 -15.01
C GLU A 417 -21.25 -1.77 -14.13
N ASN A 418 -20.46 -2.39 -13.24
CA ASN A 418 -20.95 -3.40 -12.32
C ASN A 418 -20.42 -3.19 -10.89
N PRO A 419 -21.19 -2.50 -10.03
CA PRO A 419 -20.82 -2.29 -8.62
C PRO A 419 -20.68 -3.59 -7.81
N LYS A 420 -21.24 -4.70 -8.29
CA LYS A 420 -21.16 -6.04 -7.67
C LYS A 420 -20.11 -6.94 -8.33
N LEU A 421 -19.25 -6.37 -9.19
CA LEU A 421 -18.18 -7.12 -9.85
C LEU A 421 -17.27 -7.76 -8.80
N HIS A 422 -17.21 -9.09 -8.79
CA HIS A 422 -16.35 -9.81 -7.86
C HIS A 422 -14.87 -9.71 -8.25
N SER A 423 -14.53 -10.14 -9.47
CA SER A 423 -13.16 -10.12 -9.99
C SER A 423 -13.04 -9.15 -11.15
N LEU A 424 -12.04 -8.28 -11.08
CA LEU A 424 -11.61 -7.40 -12.18
C LEU A 424 -11.25 -8.21 -13.43
N MET A 425 -10.70 -9.42 -13.30
CA MET A 425 -10.40 -10.29 -14.45
C MET A 425 -11.64 -10.64 -15.29
N MET A 426 -12.84 -10.52 -14.72
CA MET A 426 -14.10 -10.78 -15.41
C MET A 426 -14.71 -9.54 -16.08
N ALA A 427 -14.18 -8.34 -15.82
CA ALA A 427 -14.66 -7.13 -16.48
C ALA A 427 -14.29 -7.14 -17.96
N PRO A 428 -15.12 -6.57 -18.86
CA PRO A 428 -14.92 -6.67 -20.31
C PRO A 428 -13.50 -6.33 -20.78
N TYR A 429 -12.97 -5.17 -20.37
CA TYR A 429 -11.62 -4.72 -20.74
C TYR A 429 -10.53 -5.73 -20.35
N PHE A 430 -10.51 -6.16 -19.09
CA PHE A 430 -9.47 -7.05 -18.58
C PHE A 430 -9.62 -8.47 -19.12
N LYS A 431 -10.85 -8.97 -19.19
CA LYS A 431 -11.15 -10.28 -19.77
C LYS A 431 -10.63 -10.36 -21.21
N ASP A 432 -10.92 -9.36 -22.04
CA ASP A 432 -10.52 -9.37 -23.45
C ASP A 432 -8.99 -9.37 -23.63
N VAL A 433 -8.26 -8.67 -22.76
CA VAL A 433 -6.79 -8.75 -22.68
C VAL A 433 -6.34 -10.14 -22.26
N LEU A 434 -6.88 -10.66 -21.15
CA LEU A 434 -6.41 -11.89 -20.51
C LEU A 434 -6.72 -13.15 -21.31
N VAL A 435 -7.84 -13.21 -22.05
CA VAL A 435 -8.20 -14.38 -22.87
C VAL A 435 -7.55 -14.40 -24.25
N SER A 436 -6.91 -13.29 -24.66
CA SER A 436 -6.20 -13.21 -25.94
C SER A 436 -5.16 -14.31 -26.06
N ALA A 437 -5.25 -15.12 -27.12
CA ALA A 437 -4.34 -16.24 -27.34
C ALA A 437 -2.87 -15.78 -27.42
N LYS A 438 -2.61 -14.59 -27.98
CA LYS A 438 -1.27 -14.00 -28.03
C LYS A 438 -0.77 -13.67 -26.63
N PHE A 439 -1.62 -13.02 -25.82
CA PHE A 439 -1.27 -12.58 -24.47
C PHE A 439 -1.00 -13.79 -23.55
N GLN A 440 -1.89 -14.80 -23.58
CA GLN A 440 -1.70 -16.06 -22.86
C GLN A 440 -0.40 -16.78 -23.25
N LYS A 441 -0.10 -16.88 -24.54
CA LYS A 441 1.14 -17.48 -25.02
C LYS A 441 2.36 -16.73 -24.52
N ASN A 442 2.32 -15.40 -24.55
CA ASN A 442 3.41 -14.54 -24.09
C ASN A 442 3.64 -14.64 -22.59
N TRP A 443 2.58 -14.54 -21.79
CA TRP A 443 2.67 -14.68 -20.33
C TRP A 443 3.27 -16.04 -19.93
N ARG A 444 2.77 -17.14 -20.50
CA ARG A 444 3.30 -18.49 -20.26
C ARG A 444 4.73 -18.65 -20.75
N ARG A 445 5.06 -18.08 -21.91
CA ARG A 445 6.43 -18.08 -22.44
C ARG A 445 7.39 -17.40 -21.48
N TRP A 446 7.03 -16.24 -20.92
CA TRP A 446 7.88 -15.56 -19.96
C TRP A 446 8.15 -16.43 -18.73
N VAL A 447 7.09 -16.91 -18.07
CA VAL A 447 7.20 -17.73 -16.85
C VAL A 447 8.00 -19.01 -17.11
N THR A 448 7.65 -19.78 -18.15
CA THR A 448 8.37 -21.03 -18.47
C THR A 448 9.83 -20.77 -18.86
N THR A 449 10.14 -19.64 -19.51
CA THR A 449 11.52 -19.27 -19.85
C THR A 449 12.31 -18.97 -18.58
N MET A 450 11.78 -18.12 -17.68
CA MET A 450 12.46 -17.77 -16.43
C MET A 450 12.73 -19.02 -15.57
N VAL A 451 11.71 -19.87 -15.39
CA VAL A 451 11.85 -21.15 -14.66
C VAL A 451 12.89 -22.05 -15.31
N SER A 452 12.86 -22.21 -16.63
CA SER A 452 13.84 -23.06 -17.33
C SER A 452 15.27 -22.53 -17.15
N LEU A 453 15.46 -21.21 -17.20
CA LEU A 453 16.75 -20.57 -16.99
C LEU A 453 17.21 -20.57 -15.51
N GLY A 454 16.37 -21.03 -14.58
CA GLY A 454 16.65 -20.98 -13.14
C GLY A 454 16.65 -19.56 -12.57
N LEU A 455 15.92 -18.63 -13.20
CA LEU A 455 15.76 -17.26 -12.75
C LEU A 455 14.51 -17.12 -11.86
N PRO A 456 14.58 -16.33 -10.76
CA PRO A 456 13.44 -16.09 -9.90
C PRO A 456 12.33 -15.32 -10.65
N VAL A 457 11.09 -15.75 -10.45
CA VAL A 457 9.89 -15.21 -11.12
C VAL A 457 8.68 -15.36 -10.19
N ASP A 458 8.86 -14.99 -8.93
CA ASP A 458 7.96 -15.33 -7.82
C ASP A 458 6.56 -14.74 -8.02
N SER A 459 6.45 -13.41 -8.11
CA SER A 459 5.15 -12.71 -8.22
C SER A 459 4.51 -12.92 -9.59
N VAL A 460 5.32 -12.95 -10.65
CA VAL A 460 4.80 -13.13 -12.01
C VAL A 460 4.28 -14.56 -12.24
N ALA A 461 4.97 -15.58 -11.70
CA ALA A 461 4.48 -16.97 -11.78
C ALA A 461 3.29 -17.23 -10.85
N ALA A 462 3.29 -16.63 -9.64
CA ALA A 462 2.15 -16.68 -8.74
C ALA A 462 0.89 -16.07 -9.38
N SER A 463 1.04 -14.98 -10.12
CA SER A 463 -0.05 -14.32 -10.85
C SER A 463 -0.62 -15.20 -11.98
N LEU A 464 0.25 -15.91 -12.73
CA LEU A 464 -0.20 -16.85 -13.76
C LEU A 464 -1.00 -18.00 -13.14
N THR A 465 -0.48 -18.55 -12.04
CA THR A 465 -1.13 -19.64 -11.31
C THR A 465 -2.45 -19.19 -10.70
N TYR A 466 -2.54 -17.94 -10.22
CA TYR A 466 -3.78 -17.33 -9.74
C TYR A 466 -4.85 -17.30 -10.84
N TYR A 467 -4.51 -16.80 -12.03
CA TYR A 467 -5.41 -16.79 -13.18
C TYR A 467 -5.87 -18.21 -13.56
N ASP A 468 -4.93 -19.16 -13.67
CA ASP A 468 -5.24 -20.55 -14.04
C ASP A 468 -6.12 -21.22 -12.98
N THR A 469 -5.87 -20.97 -11.70
CA THR A 469 -6.66 -21.52 -10.60
C THR A 469 -8.07 -20.94 -10.58
N TYR A 470 -8.20 -19.62 -10.72
CA TYR A 470 -9.49 -18.94 -10.71
C TYR A 470 -10.37 -19.30 -11.92
N SER A 471 -9.75 -19.56 -13.08
CA SER A 471 -10.45 -19.94 -14.31
C SER A 471 -10.69 -21.46 -14.47
N THR A 472 -10.30 -22.28 -13.49
CA THR A 472 -10.49 -23.73 -13.53
C THR A 472 -11.71 -24.16 -12.71
N ALA A 473 -12.77 -24.61 -13.38
CA ALA A 473 -14.04 -24.98 -12.73
C ALA A 473 -13.93 -26.14 -11.73
N ARG A 474 -12.99 -27.07 -11.92
CA ARG A 474 -12.77 -28.21 -11.02
C ARG A 474 -11.30 -28.32 -10.65
N LEU A 475 -10.97 -27.87 -9.45
CA LEU A 475 -9.63 -27.94 -8.87
C LEU A 475 -9.35 -29.30 -8.22
N PRO A 476 -8.07 -29.66 -7.98
CA PRO A 476 -7.68 -30.90 -7.31
C PRO A 476 -8.01 -30.95 -5.81
N ALA A 477 -8.81 -29.99 -5.29
CA ALA A 477 -9.23 -29.95 -3.89
C ALA A 477 -10.09 -31.15 -3.48
N ASN A 478 -10.66 -31.89 -4.44
CA ASN A 478 -11.31 -33.18 -4.19
C ASN A 478 -10.33 -34.22 -3.58
N MET A 479 -9.06 -34.22 -4.00
CA MET A 479 -8.04 -35.10 -3.40
C MET A 479 -7.75 -34.68 -1.95
N ILE A 480 -7.64 -33.38 -1.69
CA ILE A 480 -7.45 -32.84 -0.33
C ILE A 480 -8.61 -33.26 0.57
N GLN A 481 -9.85 -33.12 0.10
CA GLN A 481 -11.04 -33.55 0.84
C GLN A 481 -11.02 -35.06 1.13
N ALA A 482 -10.67 -35.90 0.14
CA ALA A 482 -10.55 -37.34 0.34
C ALA A 482 -9.46 -37.71 1.37
N GLN A 483 -8.30 -37.04 1.32
CA GLN A 483 -7.23 -37.23 2.29
C GLN A 483 -7.69 -36.88 3.70
N ARG A 484 -8.28 -35.68 3.87
CA ARG A 484 -8.81 -35.19 5.16
C ARG A 484 -9.81 -36.15 5.77
N ASP A 485 -10.73 -36.67 4.97
CA ASP A 485 -11.69 -37.65 5.45
C ASP A 485 -11.05 -38.99 5.79
N THR A 486 -10.06 -39.43 5.00
CA THR A 486 -9.38 -40.71 5.23
C THR A 486 -8.63 -40.77 6.57
N PHE A 487 -7.93 -39.70 6.95
CA PHE A 487 -7.14 -39.70 8.20
C PHE A 487 -7.86 -39.12 9.41
N GLY A 488 -8.93 -38.36 9.22
CA GLY A 488 -9.52 -37.55 10.29
C GLY A 488 -11.04 -37.44 10.26
N GLU A 489 -11.73 -38.22 9.40
CA GLU A 489 -13.20 -38.28 9.33
C GLU A 489 -13.84 -36.88 9.27
N HIS A 490 -13.20 -35.98 8.52
CA HIS A 490 -13.65 -34.60 8.39
C HIS A 490 -14.89 -34.43 7.51
N GLY A 491 -15.29 -35.49 6.81
CA GLY A 491 -16.38 -35.46 5.84
C GLY A 491 -16.10 -34.59 4.62
N PHE A 492 -17.00 -34.65 3.64
CA PHE A 492 -16.96 -33.83 2.43
C PHE A 492 -18.35 -33.63 1.81
N GLU A 493 -18.42 -32.75 0.82
CA GLU A 493 -19.60 -32.49 -0.01
C GLU A 493 -19.46 -33.22 -1.35
N ARG A 494 -20.58 -33.56 -2.00
CA ARG A 494 -20.61 -34.30 -3.27
C ARG A 494 -21.16 -33.45 -4.40
N VAL A 495 -20.67 -33.69 -5.62
CA VAL A 495 -21.15 -32.97 -6.82
C VAL A 495 -22.47 -33.53 -7.36
N ASP A 496 -22.84 -34.75 -6.97
CA ASP A 496 -24.02 -35.46 -7.44
C ASP A 496 -25.17 -35.50 -6.42
N LYS A 497 -24.96 -34.94 -5.22
CA LYS A 497 -25.93 -34.96 -4.12
C LYS A 497 -25.80 -33.73 -3.24
N ASP A 498 -26.93 -33.15 -2.86
CA ASP A 498 -26.98 -32.10 -1.84
C ASP A 498 -26.64 -32.67 -0.45
N GLY A 499 -26.05 -31.84 0.41
CA GLY A 499 -25.70 -32.20 1.79
C GLY A 499 -24.21 -32.15 2.08
N LYS A 500 -23.88 -32.16 3.37
CA LYS A 500 -22.51 -32.09 3.90
C LYS A 500 -22.23 -33.30 4.81
N GLY A 501 -20.96 -33.61 5.03
CA GLY A 501 -20.55 -34.67 5.96
C GLY A 501 -20.63 -36.08 5.38
N TYR A 502 -20.52 -36.23 4.05
CA TYR A 502 -20.32 -37.56 3.46
C TYR A 502 -18.95 -38.09 3.88
N HIS A 503 -18.87 -39.38 4.21
CA HIS A 503 -17.61 -40.06 4.55
C HIS A 503 -17.31 -41.16 3.53
N LEU A 504 -16.03 -41.42 3.27
CA LEU A 504 -15.55 -42.47 2.37
C LEU A 504 -15.89 -43.86 2.92
N ASN A 505 -15.86 -44.02 4.25
CA ASN A 505 -16.22 -45.25 4.93
C ASN A 505 -17.16 -44.96 6.11
N PRO A 506 -18.47 -44.83 5.88
CA PRO A 506 -19.44 -44.46 6.93
C PRO A 506 -19.67 -45.54 8.00
N ALA A 507 -18.91 -46.64 7.98
CA ALA A 507 -19.02 -47.76 8.91
C ALA A 507 -17.83 -47.90 9.88
N ARG A 508 -16.86 -46.97 9.82
CA ARG A 508 -15.96 -46.67 10.93
C ARG A 508 -16.59 -45.55 11.75
#